data_AF-A0A673YGR0-F1
#
_entry.id   AF-A0A673YGR0-F1
#
_cell.length_a   1.000
_cell.length_b   1.000
_cell.length_c   1.000
_cell.angle_alpha   90.00
_cell.angle_beta   90.00
_cell.angle_gamma   90.00
#
_symmetry.space_group_name_H-M   'P 1'
#
loop_
_entity.id
_entity.type
_entity.pdbx_description
1 polymer ?
#
loop_
_entity_poly.entity_id
_entity_poly.type
_entity_poly.pdbx_seq_one_letter_code
_entity_poly.pdbx_strand_id
1 'polypeptide(L)'
;MESIFHEKQEGSLCAQHCLNNLLQGEYFTPVDLSSIAHQLDEEERMRMAEGGMGSEEYRTFLQQPSGNMDDSGFFSIQVSNKLICGISFLLNTFEPITCVVTR
;
A
#
# COMPACT_ATOMS: atom_id res chain seq x y z
N MET A 1 -9.23 -15.54 29.54
CA MET A 1 -8.27 -15.79 28.45
C MET A 1 -8.52 -14.71 27.45
N GLU A 2 -7.58 -13.78 27.26
CA GLU A 2 -7.68 -12.83 26.14
C GLU A 2 -7.58 -13.66 24.86
N SER A 3 -8.62 -13.60 24.03
CA SER A 3 -8.64 -14.29 22.75
C SER A 3 -7.71 -13.57 21.78
N ILE A 4 -6.73 -14.29 21.21
CA ILE A 4 -5.89 -13.77 20.12
C ILE A 4 -6.77 -13.66 18.87
N PHE A 5 -6.75 -12.50 18.22
CA PHE A 5 -7.42 -12.31 16.95
C PHE A 5 -6.59 -12.95 15.83
N HIS A 6 -7.22 -13.83 15.06
CA HIS A 6 -6.62 -14.44 13.87
C HIS A 6 -7.63 -14.55 12.73
N GLU A 7 -7.47 -13.69 11.74
CA GLU A 7 -8.14 -13.75 10.45
C GLU A 7 -7.38 -14.71 9.53
N LYS A 8 -8.05 -15.79 9.11
CA LYS A 8 -7.48 -16.74 8.16
C LYS A 8 -7.48 -16.15 6.76
N GLN A 9 -6.41 -16.41 6.02
CA GLN A 9 -6.33 -15.95 4.64
C GLN A 9 -7.32 -16.70 3.75
N GLU A 10 -8.12 -15.94 3.01
CA GLU A 10 -8.99 -16.42 1.95
C GLU A 10 -8.58 -15.78 0.62
N GLY A 11 -8.34 -16.61 -0.40
CA GLY A 11 -7.81 -16.14 -1.69
C GLY A 11 -6.38 -15.59 -1.60
N SER A 12 -6.06 -14.64 -2.49
CA SER A 12 -4.71 -14.05 -2.61
C SER A 12 -4.51 -12.76 -1.81
N LEU A 13 -5.42 -12.43 -0.89
CA LEU A 13 -5.47 -11.17 -0.14
C LEU A 13 -4.50 -11.12 1.05
N CYS A 14 -3.26 -11.56 0.87
CA CYS A 14 -2.29 -11.72 1.95
C CYS A 14 -2.02 -10.41 2.72
N ALA A 15 -2.02 -9.26 2.03
CA ALA A 15 -1.78 -7.95 2.66
C ALA A 15 -2.86 -7.59 3.68
N GLN A 16 -4.13 -7.80 3.36
CA GLN A 16 -5.25 -7.56 4.28
C GLN A 16 -5.10 -8.39 5.55
N HIS A 17 -5.02 -9.71 5.39
CA HIS A 17 -5.01 -10.60 6.55
C HIS A 17 -3.73 -10.43 7.36
N CYS A 18 -2.60 -10.08 6.75
CA CYS A 18 -1.39 -9.73 7.46
C CYS A 18 -1.59 -8.50 8.36
N LEU A 19 -2.16 -7.42 7.83
CA LEU A 19 -2.38 -6.17 8.56
C LEU A 19 -3.42 -6.33 9.68
N ASN A 20 -4.54 -7.01 9.42
CA ASN A 20 -5.58 -7.23 10.41
C ASN A 20 -5.11 -8.15 11.55
N ASN A 21 -4.32 -9.18 11.22
CA ASN A 21 -3.66 -10.01 12.24
C ASN A 21 -2.64 -9.22 13.04
N LEU A 22 -1.84 -8.37 12.40
CA LEU A 22 -0.85 -7.53 13.09
C LEU A 22 -1.51 -6.56 14.08
N LEU A 23 -2.61 -5.93 13.68
CA LEU A 23 -3.37 -4.98 14.50
C LEU A 23 -4.36 -5.65 15.46
N GLN A 24 -4.47 -6.97 15.42
CA GLN A 24 -5.38 -7.77 16.23
C GLN A 24 -6.85 -7.32 16.09
N GLY A 25 -7.30 -7.06 14.85
CA GLY A 25 -8.69 -6.73 14.53
C GLY A 25 -8.95 -6.53 13.04
N GLU A 26 -10.22 -6.47 12.65
CA GLU A 26 -10.68 -6.29 11.26
C GLU A 26 -10.66 -4.79 10.87
N TYR A 27 -9.47 -4.23 10.68
CA TYR A 27 -9.31 -2.81 10.38
C TYR A 27 -9.37 -2.48 8.88
N PHE A 28 -8.94 -3.43 8.03
CA PHE A 28 -8.77 -3.21 6.60
C PHE A 28 -9.54 -4.23 5.77
N THR A 29 -10.04 -3.75 4.64
CA THR A 29 -10.69 -4.56 3.59
C THR A 29 -9.90 -4.47 2.28
N PRO A 30 -10.17 -5.33 1.28
CA PRO A 30 -9.52 -5.22 -0.03
C PRO A 30 -9.76 -3.87 -0.72
N VAL A 31 -10.92 -3.26 -0.46
CA VAL A 31 -11.32 -1.97 -1.03
C VAL A 31 -10.46 -0.84 -0.46
N ASP A 32 -10.15 -0.90 0.83
CA ASP A 32 -9.26 0.06 1.48
C ASP A 32 -7.85 -0.03 0.90
N LEU A 33 -7.34 -1.25 0.73
CA LEU A 33 -6.02 -1.50 0.13
C LEU A 33 -5.95 -1.06 -1.33
N SER A 34 -7.00 -1.32 -2.12
CA SER A 34 -7.11 -0.87 -3.51
C SER A 34 -7.10 0.65 -3.62
N SER A 35 -7.80 1.35 -2.72
CA SER A 35 -7.81 2.81 -2.69
C SER A 35 -6.41 3.39 -2.44
N ILE A 36 -5.61 2.72 -1.60
CA ILE A 36 -4.24 3.14 -1.28
C ILE A 36 -3.28 2.79 -2.42
N ALA A 37 -3.44 1.64 -3.07
CA ALA A 37 -2.69 1.30 -4.26
C ALA A 37 -2.89 2.36 -5.36
N HIS A 38 -4.13 2.76 -5.62
CA HIS A 38 -4.42 3.83 -6.58
C HIS A 38 -3.84 5.19 -6.21
N GLN A 39 -3.80 5.53 -4.91
CA GLN A 39 -3.14 6.75 -4.46
C GLN A 39 -1.64 6.71 -4.72
N LEU A 40 -0.99 5.56 -4.47
CA LEU A 40 0.43 5.37 -4.76
C LEU A 40 0.72 5.43 -6.26
N ASP A 41 -0.10 4.81 -7.10
CA ASP A 41 0.04 4.89 -8.57
C ASP A 41 -0.07 6.35 -9.05
N GLU A 42 -1.00 7.13 -8.49
CA GLU A 42 -1.14 8.55 -8.82
C GLU A 42 0.05 9.38 -8.32
N GLU A 43 0.56 9.13 -7.11
CA GLU A 43 1.77 9.76 -6.60
C GLU A 43 2.98 9.46 -7.50
N GLU A 44 3.13 8.21 -7.96
CA GLU A 44 4.18 7.79 -8.90
C GLU A 44 4.01 8.48 -10.26
N ARG A 45 2.78 8.56 -10.77
CA ARG A 45 2.46 9.28 -12.01
C ARG A 45 2.84 10.76 -11.94
N MET A 46 2.51 11.42 -10.83
CA MET A 46 2.82 12.83 -10.62
C MET A 46 4.34 13.06 -10.56
N ARG A 47 5.10 12.18 -9.89
CA ARG A 47 6.57 12.26 -9.90
C ARG A 47 7.16 12.05 -11.28
N MET A 48 6.64 11.11 -12.06
CA MET A 48 7.09 10.90 -13.43
C MET A 48 6.80 12.11 -14.33
N ALA A 49 5.70 12.82 -14.08
CA ALA A 49 5.37 14.05 -14.80
C ALA A 49 6.37 15.20 -14.54
N GLU A 50 7.07 15.20 -13.39
CA GLU A 50 8.16 16.16 -13.09
C GLU A 50 9.35 16.00 -14.05
N GLY A 51 9.57 14.77 -14.56
CA GLY A 51 10.56 14.48 -15.61
C GLY A 51 10.15 14.93 -17.01
N GLY A 52 8.96 15.53 -17.15
CA GLY A 52 8.41 16.03 -18.41
C GLY A 52 7.31 15.12 -18.96
N MET A 53 6.07 15.64 -19.04
CA MET A 53 4.89 14.91 -19.54
C MET A 53 4.97 14.48 -21.02
N GLY A 54 5.92 15.03 -21.79
CA GLY A 54 6.13 14.69 -23.20
C GLY A 54 7.18 13.58 -23.44
N SER A 55 7.83 13.09 -22.37
CA SER A 55 8.91 12.11 -22.48
C SER A 55 8.38 10.73 -22.89
N GLU A 56 9.23 9.92 -23.52
CA GLU A 56 8.90 8.54 -23.90
C GLU A 56 8.68 7.68 -22.66
N GLU A 57 9.41 7.96 -21.59
CA GLU A 57 9.30 7.32 -20.29
C GLU A 57 7.93 7.56 -19.65
N TYR A 58 7.44 8.81 -19.66
CA TYR A 58 6.12 9.14 -19.13
C TYR A 58 5.00 8.47 -19.93
N ARG A 59 5.11 8.48 -21.27
CA ARG A 59 4.13 7.81 -22.15
C ARG A 59 4.11 6.30 -21.95
N THR A 60 5.28 5.69 -21.75
CA THR A 60 5.41 4.25 -21.49
C THR A 60 4.81 3.91 -20.13
N PHE A 61 5.08 4.72 -19.10
CA PHE A 61 4.50 4.56 -17.77
C PHE A 61 2.96 4.60 -17.79
N LEU A 62 2.35 5.54 -18.53
CA LEU A 62 0.88 5.63 -18.66
C LEU A 62 0.22 4.40 -19.30
N GLN A 63 0.96 3.59 -20.05
CA GLN A 63 0.45 2.36 -20.67
C GLN A 63 0.61 1.14 -19.77
N GLN A 64 1.42 1.23 -18.72
CA GLN A 64 1.64 0.13 -17.80
C GLN A 64 0.45 -0.02 -16.86
N PRO A 65 0.09 -1.26 -16.50
CA PRO A 65 -0.87 -1.50 -15.42
C PRO A 65 -0.29 -1.00 -14.09
N SER A 66 -1.16 -0.86 -13.09
CA SER A 66 -0.77 -0.55 -11.71
C SER A 66 0.33 -1.50 -11.23
N GLY A 67 1.38 -0.92 -10.64
CA GLY A 67 2.44 -1.69 -9.98
C GLY A 67 2.10 -2.04 -8.52
N ASN A 68 1.09 -1.37 -7.96
CA ASN A 68 0.75 -1.46 -6.54
C ASN A 68 -0.37 -2.47 -6.23
N MET A 69 -1.15 -2.85 -7.24
CA MET A 69 -2.25 -3.80 -7.16
C MET A 69 -2.41 -4.56 -8.49
N ASP A 70 -2.73 -5.85 -8.41
CA ASP A 70 -3.21 -6.64 -9.55
C ASP A 70 -4.66 -7.15 -9.37
N ASP A 71 -5.26 -7.59 -10.48
CA ASP A 71 -6.64 -8.12 -10.52
C ASP A 71 -6.79 -9.46 -9.78
N SER A 72 -5.68 -10.09 -9.38
CA SER A 72 -5.69 -11.35 -8.61
C SER A 72 -5.75 -11.10 -7.10
N GLY A 73 -5.57 -9.85 -6.66
CA GLY A 73 -5.60 -9.45 -5.25
C GLY A 73 -4.22 -9.38 -4.58
N PHE A 74 -3.13 -9.34 -5.35
CA PHE A 74 -1.81 -9.04 -4.82
C PHE A 74 -1.61 -7.53 -4.68
N PHE A 75 -1.00 -7.14 -3.57
CA PHE A 75 -0.64 -5.75 -3.28
C PHE A 75 0.87 -5.63 -3.11
N SER A 76 1.45 -4.52 -3.57
CA SER A 76 2.86 -4.24 -3.37
C SER A 76 3.16 -3.98 -1.89
N ILE A 77 4.43 -4.12 -1.50
CA ILE A 77 4.88 -3.78 -0.15
C ILE A 77 4.69 -2.29 0.17
N GLN A 78 4.67 -1.42 -0.84
CA GLN A 78 4.48 0.02 -0.68
C GLN A 78 3.08 0.33 -0.10
N VAL A 79 2.06 -0.44 -0.49
CA VAL A 79 0.68 -0.31 0.05
C VAL A 79 0.67 -0.54 1.56
N SER A 80 1.25 -1.64 2.02
CA SER A 80 1.35 -1.96 3.45
C SER A 80 2.19 -0.94 4.22
N ASN A 81 3.30 -0.48 3.63
CA ASN A 81 4.16 0.52 4.27
C ASN A 81 3.47 1.87 4.46
N LYS A 82 2.71 2.33 3.46
CA LYS A 82 1.94 3.59 3.54
C LYS A 82 0.96 3.55 4.71
N LEU A 83 0.26 2.43 4.89
CA LEU A 83 -0.68 2.21 5.99
C LEU A 83 0.00 2.21 7.36
N ILE A 84 1.02 1.37 7.53
CA ILE A 84 1.73 1.22 8.81
C ILE A 84 2.36 2.55 9.21
N CYS A 85 2.94 3.27 8.25
CA CYS A 85 3.48 4.60 8.49
C CYS A 85 2.41 5.61 8.94
N GLY A 86 1.25 5.63 8.28
CA GLY A 86 0.14 6.50 8.68
C GLY A 86 -0.30 6.26 10.12
N ILE A 87 -0.44 4.99 10.52
CA ILE A 87 -0.76 4.61 11.91
C ILE A 87 0.34 5.04 12.87
N SER A 88 1.60 4.81 12.51
CA SER A 88 2.75 5.15 13.35
C SER A 88 2.85 6.66 13.60
N PHE A 89 2.60 7.48 12.57
CA PHE A 89 2.56 8.93 12.68
C PHE A 89 1.44 9.39 13.63
N LEU A 90 0.25 8.78 13.54
CA LEU A 90 -0.88 9.10 14.43
C LEU A 90 -0.61 8.71 15.90
N LEU A 91 0.09 7.61 16.12
CA LEU A 91 0.38 7.10 17.47
C LEU A 91 1.64 7.71 18.09
N ASN A 92 2.41 8.53 17.36
CA ASN A 92 3.74 9.02 17.76
C ASN A 92 4.69 7.89 18.20
N THR A 93 4.51 6.68 17.65
CA THR A 93 5.18 5.47 18.14
C THR A 93 6.48 5.13 17.43
N PHE A 94 6.81 5.76 16.29
CA PHE A 94 8.13 5.62 15.66
C PHE A 94 8.72 6.98 15.24
N GLU A 95 10.06 7.09 15.33
CA GLU A 95 10.76 8.17 14.66
C GLU A 95 10.49 8.16 13.14
N PRO A 96 10.33 9.33 12.50
CA PRO A 96 9.90 9.48 11.11
C PRO A 96 10.82 8.83 10.05
N ILE A 97 11.95 8.25 10.47
CA ILE A 97 13.03 7.76 9.63
C ILE A 97 12.66 6.43 8.93
N THR A 98 11.74 5.63 9.48
CA THR A 98 11.37 4.32 8.90
C THR A 98 10.32 4.38 7.78
N CYS A 99 9.62 5.51 7.62
CA CYS A 99 8.64 5.67 6.54
C CYS A 99 9.27 6.09 5.20
N VAL A 100 10.56 6.43 5.20
CA VAL A 100 11.34 6.77 4.00
C VAL A 100 11.96 5.51 3.40
N VAL A 101 11.17 4.46 3.16
CA VAL A 101 11.62 3.35 2.31
C VAL A 101 11.21 3.67 0.87
N THR A 102 11.89 4.64 0.28
CA THR A 102 12.16 4.76 -1.17
C THR A 102 13.14 5.91 -1.39
N ARG A 103 14.44 5.62 -1.24
CA ARG A 103 15.48 6.10 -2.14
C ARG A 103 16.43 4.96 -2.42
#